data_AF-A0A950BAU8-F1
#
_entry.id   AF-A0A950BAU8-F1
#
_cell.length_a   1.000
_cell.length_b   1.000
_cell.length_c   1.000
_cell.angle_alpha   90.00
_cell.angle_beta   90.00
_cell.angle_gamma   90.00
#
_symmetry.space_group_name_H-M   'P 1'
#
loop_
_entity.id
_entity.type
_entity.pdbx_description
1 polymer ?
#
loop_
_entity_poly.entity_id
_entity_poly.type
_entity_poly.pdbx_seq_one_letter_code
_entity_poly.pdbx_strand_id
1 'polypeptide(L)' 'MICSHTNPLPDPLADPTRDPERDPLTPPAPGHHNDEPQQPEGPPDKDPV' A
#
# COMPACT_ATOMS: atom_id res chain seq x y z
N MET A 1 31.48 -17.69 22.02
CA MET A 1 30.37 -17.78 21.06
C MET A 1 29.54 -16.53 21.22
N ILE A 2 29.62 -15.59 20.27
CA ILE A 2 28.81 -14.38 20.29
C ILE A 2 27.40 -14.75 19.85
N CYS A 3 26.47 -14.83 20.80
CA CYS A 3 25.06 -14.99 20.52
C CYS A 3 24.57 -13.69 19.87
N SER A 4 24.50 -13.68 18.54
CA SER A 4 23.80 -12.65 17.78
C SER A 4 22.32 -12.68 18.21
N HIS A 5 21.99 -11.90 19.23
CA HIS A 5 20.61 -11.60 19.61
C HIS A 5 20.05 -10.70 18.52
N THR A 6 19.66 -11.30 17.40
CA THR A 6 18.76 -10.64 16.45
C THR A 6 17.42 -10.58 17.16
N ASN A 7 17.05 -9.40 17.69
CA ASN A 7 15.67 -9.18 18.08
C ASN A 7 14.85 -9.40 16.81
N PRO A 8 13.91 -10.38 16.78
CA PRO A 8 13.00 -10.47 15.65
C PRO A 8 12.28 -9.13 15.54
N LEU A 9 12.19 -8.60 14.31
CA LEU A 9 11.41 -7.38 14.08
C LEU A 9 9.99 -7.65 14.60
N PRO A 10 9.42 -6.75 15.42
CA PRO A 10 8.03 -6.91 15.83
C PRO A 10 7.13 -6.93 14.60
N ASP A 11 6.03 -7.68 14.70
CA ASP A 11 5.03 -7.66 13.64
C ASP A 11 4.61 -6.20 13.34
N PRO A 12 4.46 -5.84 12.06
CA PRO A 12 4.00 -4.52 11.69
C PRO A 12 2.60 -4.27 12.29
N LEU A 13 2.33 -3.01 12.66
CA LEU A 13 1.03 -2.61 13.17
C LEU A 13 -0.06 -2.93 12.15
N ALA A 14 -1.19 -3.43 12.63
CA ALA A 14 -2.35 -3.67 11.78
C ALA A 14 -2.81 -2.35 11.13
N ASP A 15 -3.11 -2.40 9.83
CA ASP A 15 -3.72 -1.28 9.12
C ASP A 15 -5.13 -1.05 9.67
N PRO A 16 -5.44 0.11 10.28
CA PRO A 16 -6.76 0.39 10.85
C PRO A 16 -7.86 0.51 9.79
N THR A 17 -7.50 0.67 8.50
CA THR A 17 -8.44 0.70 7.38
C THR A 17 -8.74 -0.71 6.84
N ARG A 18 -8.06 -1.74 7.36
CA ARG A 18 -8.29 -3.13 6.97
C ARG A 18 -9.62 -3.62 7.54
N ASP A 19 -10.43 -4.20 6.67
CA ASP A 19 -11.64 -4.93 7.06
C ASP A 19 -11.31 -6.13 7.98
N PRO A 20 -11.87 -6.21 9.20
CA PRO A 20 -11.55 -7.26 10.18
C PRO A 20 -11.97 -8.67 9.74
N GLU A 21 -12.96 -8.78 8.85
CA GLU A 21 -13.45 -10.07 8.35
C GLU A 21 -12.68 -10.54 7.11
N ARG A 22 -11.81 -9.70 6.57
CA ARG A 22 -11.04 -10.01 5.36
C ARG A 22 -9.87 -10.94 5.66
N ASP A 23 -9.96 -12.15 5.09
CA ASP A 23 -8.90 -13.16 5.11
C ASP A 23 -7.57 -12.56 4.57
N PRO A 24 -6.48 -12.60 5.36
CA PRO A 24 -5.15 -12.14 4.92
C PRO A 24 -4.66 -12.73 3.59
N LEU A 25 -5.13 -13.93 3.24
CA LEU A 25 -4.77 -14.64 2.02
C LEU A 25 -5.62 -14.22 0.82
N THR A 26 -6.69 -13.46 1.01
CA THR A 26 -7.52 -12.97 -0.09
C THR A 26 -6.78 -11.85 -0.83
N PRO A 27 -6.39 -12.07 -2.10
CA PRO A 27 -5.72 -11.04 -2.87
C PRO A 27 -6.60 -9.79 -3.00
N PRO A 28 -6.03 -8.59 -3.09
CA PRO A 28 -6.80 -7.38 -3.39
C PRO A 28 -7.58 -7.58 -4.69
N ALA A 29 -8.80 -7.05 -4.72
CA ALA A 29 -9.64 -7.15 -5.91
C ALA A 29 -8.89 -6.58 -7.13
N PRO A 30 -8.96 -7.25 -8.30
CA PRO A 30 -8.35 -6.72 -9.52
C PRO A 30 -9.01 -5.36 -9.82
N GLY A 31 -8.29 -4.27 -9.65
CA GLY A 31 -8.82 -2.91 -9.81
C GLY A 31 -8.57 -1.95 -8.65
N HIS A 32 -8.08 -2.40 -7.50
CA HIS A 32 -7.37 -1.49 -6.58
C HIS A 32 -6.00 -1.19 -7.20
N HIS A 33 -5.96 -0.30 -8.20
CA HIS A 33 -4.76 0.25 -8.80
C HIS A 33 -3.84 0.78 -7.70
N ASN A 34 -2.98 -0.09 -7.17
CA ASN A 34 -1.86 0.27 -6.30
C ASN A 34 -0.55 0.33 -7.12
N ASP A 35 -0.55 -0.19 -8.35
CA ASP A 35 0.67 -0.35 -9.16
C ASP A 35 0.97 0.86 -10.06
N GLU A 36 -0.03 1.67 -10.41
CA GLU A 36 0.22 2.94 -11.09
C GLU A 36 -0.13 4.10 -10.17
N PRO A 37 0.80 5.05 -9.94
CA PRO A 37 0.44 6.30 -9.31
C PRO A 37 -0.66 6.96 -10.15
N GLN A 38 -1.67 7.52 -9.49
CA GLN A 38 -2.70 8.33 -10.15
C GLN A 38 -1.97 9.37 -11.02
N GLN A 39 -2.10 9.25 -12.34
CA GLN A 39 -1.52 10.24 -13.24
C GLN A 39 -2.26 11.56 -13.01
N PRO A 40 -1.55 12.68 -12.84
CA PRO A 40 -2.22 13.97 -12.74
C PRO A 40 -3.03 14.18 -14.03
N GLU A 41 -4.28 14.61 -13.89
CA GLU A 41 -5.00 15.18 -15.03
C GLU A 41 -4.10 16.27 -15.63
N GLY A 42 -3.83 16.18 -16.93
CA GLY A 42 -2.96 17.12 -17.63
C GLY A 42 -3.40 18.57 -17.41
N PRO A 43 -2.52 19.56 -17.66
CA PRO A 43 -2.91 20.95 -17.55
C PRO A 43 -4.20 21.16 -18.37
N PRO A 44 -5.18 21.93 -17.84
CA PRO A 44 -6.38 22.21 -18.60
C PRO A 44 -5.97 22.77 -19.96
N ASP A 45 -6.59 22.25 -21.02
CA ASP A 45 -6.43 22.73 -22.39
C ASP A 45 -6.97 24.16 -22.46
N LYS A 46 -6.14 25.09 -22.01
CA LYS A 46 -6.36 26.52 -22.17
C LYS A 46 -5.37 26.96 -23.22
N ASP A 47 -5.89 27.15 -24.43
CA ASP A 47 -5.27 28.00 -25.42
C ASP A 47 -4.80 29.29 -24.71
N PRO A 48 -3.49 29.63 -24.76
CA PRO A 48 -3.05 30.92 -24.28
C PRO A 48 -3.77 32.00 -25.08
N VAL A 49 -4.44 32.90 -24.36
CA VAL A 49 -5.22 34.03 -24.91
C VAL A 49 -4.37 34.88 -25.85
#